data_AF-A0A0R2JUS9-F1
#
_entry.id   AF-A0A0R2JUS9-F1
#
_cell.length_a   1.000
_cell.length_b   1.000
_cell.length_c   1.000
_cell.angle_alpha   90.00
_cell.angle_beta   90.00
_cell.angle_gamma   90.00
#
_symmetry.space_group_name_H-M   'P 1'
#
loop_
_entity.id
_entity.type
_entity.pdbx_description
1 polymer ?
#
loop_
_entity_poly.entity_id
_entity_poly.type
_entity_poly.pdbx_seq_one_letter_code
_entity_poly.pdbx_strand_id
1 'polypeptide(L)'
;MSFIEPLIDCFSALPSAAGTTKMRVAIANNKMTPSRGLIAEATKYVHEKQKSLDVWINANQDTSVFNDSEIKIMEDDLFQCQELGVDGVLIGATTKDHQIDKEAMQILIGASAGMEIFFTSF
;
A
#
# COMPACT_ATOMS: atom_id res chain seq x y z
N MET A 1 -10.77 17.23 14.21
CA MET A 1 -10.19 15.93 14.63
C MET A 1 -9.31 15.47 13.49
N SER A 2 -7.98 15.51 13.63
CA SER A 2 -7.08 15.07 12.55
C SER A 2 -7.00 13.55 12.53
N PHE A 3 -7.30 12.96 11.39
CA PHE A 3 -6.96 11.58 11.06
C PHE A 3 -5.51 11.61 10.58
N ILE A 4 -4.60 11.10 11.39
CA ILE A 4 -3.20 10.92 11.00
C ILE A 4 -3.03 9.42 10.78
N GLU A 5 -2.73 9.04 9.54
CA GLU A 5 -2.38 7.69 9.15
C GLU A 5 -0.84 7.59 9.12
N PRO A 6 -0.23 6.93 10.12
CA PRO A 6 1.22 6.77 10.15
C PRO A 6 1.65 5.77 9.07
N LEU A 7 2.63 6.16 8.25
CA LEU A 7 3.36 5.27 7.35
C LEU A 7 4.63 4.77 8.05
N ILE A 8 4.81 3.45 8.12
CA ILE A 8 5.98 2.82 8.75
C ILE A 8 6.64 1.78 7.83
N ASP A 9 7.95 1.60 7.97
CA ASP A 9 8.74 0.72 7.08
C ASP A 9 9.03 -0.68 7.66
N CYS A 10 8.67 -0.94 8.92
CA CYS A 10 8.97 -2.19 9.58
C CYS A 10 7.99 -2.54 10.71
N PHE A 11 7.86 -3.84 10.99
CA PHE A 11 6.91 -4.34 11.99
C PHE A 11 7.18 -3.83 13.40
N SER A 12 8.44 -3.61 13.79
CA SER A 12 8.77 -3.15 15.15
C SER A 12 8.19 -1.77 15.48
N ALA A 13 7.90 -0.95 14.48
CA ALA A 13 7.20 0.33 14.63
C ALA A 13 5.67 0.19 14.71
N LEU A 14 5.11 -0.96 14.28
CA LEU A 14 3.66 -1.18 14.19
C LEU A 14 2.94 -1.08 15.53
N PRO A 15 3.43 -1.64 16.65
CA PRO A 15 2.77 -1.48 17.95
C PRO A 15 2.63 -0.01 18.38
N SER A 16 3.66 0.80 18.12
CA SER A 16 3.65 2.23 18.45
C SER A 16 2.68 3.00 17.55
N ALA A 17 2.77 2.79 16.23
CA ALA A 17 1.89 3.41 15.24
C ALA A 17 0.41 3.04 15.47
N ALA A 18 0.14 1.76 15.72
CA ALA A 18 -1.18 1.27 16.08
C ALA A 18 -1.63 1.79 17.45
N GLY A 19 -0.74 2.22 18.35
CA GLY A 19 -1.12 2.88 19.60
C GLY A 19 -1.53 4.34 19.44
N THR A 20 -0.96 5.05 18.46
CA THR A 20 -1.17 6.49 18.26
C THR A 20 -2.30 6.82 17.29
N THR A 21 -2.50 6.01 16.26
CA THR A 21 -3.61 6.18 15.30
C THR A 21 -4.95 5.76 15.92
N LYS A 22 -6.05 6.33 15.43
CA LYS A 22 -7.40 5.91 15.86
C LYS A 22 -8.02 4.82 14.98
N MET A 23 -7.64 4.72 13.71
CA MET A 23 -8.34 3.86 12.75
C MET A 23 -7.42 3.04 11.85
N ARG A 24 -6.35 3.63 11.29
CA ARG A 24 -5.57 3.00 10.21
C ARG A 24 -4.07 3.14 10.42
N VAL A 25 -3.30 2.18 9.95
CA VAL A 25 -1.84 2.25 9.82
C VAL A 25 -1.46 1.87 8.39
N ALA A 26 -0.57 2.64 7.78
CA ALA A 26 0.03 2.28 6.50
C ALA A 26 1.41 1.65 6.71
N ILE A 27 1.73 0.64 5.90
CA ILE A 27 3.05 0.01 5.88
C ILE A 27 3.70 0.07 4.50
N ALA A 28 5.02 0.23 4.48
CA ALA A 28 5.88 0.13 3.30
C ALA A 28 7.16 -0.64 3.65
N ASN A 29 8.05 -0.82 2.68
CA ASN A 29 9.44 -1.18 2.90
C ASN A 29 10.33 -0.24 2.07
N ASN A 30 10.74 0.89 2.65
CA ASN A 30 11.49 1.94 1.96
C ASN A 30 10.80 2.38 0.66
N LYS A 31 9.50 2.71 0.75
CA LYS A 31 8.64 3.08 -0.40
C LYS A 31 8.38 1.96 -1.42
N MET A 32 8.78 0.73 -1.16
CA MET A 32 8.38 -0.44 -1.97
C MET A 32 7.32 -1.26 -1.25
N THR A 33 6.69 -2.18 -1.97
CA THR A 33 5.79 -3.17 -1.37
C THR A 33 6.53 -3.96 -0.27
N PRO A 34 6.00 -4.01 0.97
CA PRO A 34 6.55 -4.87 2.01
C PRO A 34 6.41 -6.36 1.66
N SER A 35 7.23 -7.21 2.26
CA SER A 35 7.16 -8.64 1.98
C SER A 35 5.82 -9.24 2.39
N ARG A 36 5.36 -10.28 1.68
CA ARG A 36 4.10 -11.00 1.97
C ARG A 36 3.97 -11.41 3.45
N GLY A 37 5.06 -11.88 4.06
CA GLY A 37 5.08 -12.29 5.47
C GLY A 37 4.87 -11.11 6.43
N LEU A 38 5.45 -9.94 6.10
CA LEU A 38 5.24 -8.71 6.86
C LEU A 38 3.79 -8.23 6.76
N ILE A 39 3.23 -8.21 5.54
CA ILE A 39 1.82 -7.84 5.31
C ILE A 39 0.91 -8.76 6.12
N ALA A 40 1.09 -10.09 5.98
CA ALA A 40 0.24 -11.08 6.65
C ALA A 40 0.23 -10.93 8.18
N GLU A 41 1.39 -10.69 8.79
CA GLU A 41 1.48 -10.51 10.24
C GLU A 41 0.94 -9.15 10.69
N ALA A 42 1.20 -8.09 9.92
CA ALA A 42 0.69 -6.75 10.21
C ALA A 42 -0.84 -6.71 10.14
N THR A 43 -1.45 -7.33 9.13
CA THR A 43 -2.91 -7.36 8.96
C THR A 43 -3.56 -8.01 10.18
N LYS A 44 -3.10 -9.20 10.58
CA LYS A 44 -3.60 -9.89 11.79
C LYS A 44 -3.47 -9.01 13.02
N TYR A 45 -2.28 -8.42 13.23
CA TYR A 45 -1.99 -7.61 14.41
C TYR A 45 -2.91 -6.39 14.54
N VAL A 46 -3.17 -5.67 13.44
CA VAL A 46 -4.04 -4.47 13.50
C VAL A 46 -5.52 -4.85 13.59
N HIS A 47 -5.94 -5.93 12.94
CA HIS A 47 -7.32 -6.44 13.02
C HIS A 47 -7.69 -6.89 14.43
N GLU A 48 -6.78 -7.54 15.16
CA GLU A 48 -6.96 -7.88 16.60
C GLU A 48 -7.22 -6.64 17.47
N LYS A 49 -6.76 -5.46 17.03
CA LYS A 49 -6.96 -4.17 17.69
C LYS A 49 -8.12 -3.37 17.12
N GLN A 50 -8.93 -3.97 16.25
CA GLN A 50 -10.07 -3.34 15.56
C GLN A 50 -9.63 -2.10 14.76
N LYS A 51 -8.51 -2.23 14.04
CA LYS A 51 -7.95 -1.21 13.15
C LYS A 51 -7.73 -1.78 11.76
N SER A 52 -7.59 -0.90 10.79
CA SER A 52 -7.36 -1.26 9.39
C SER A 52 -5.88 -1.10 9.00
N LEU A 53 -5.45 -1.90 8.03
CA LEU A 53 -4.13 -1.82 7.42
C LEU A 53 -4.21 -1.28 6.00
N ASP A 54 -3.33 -0.33 5.69
CA ASP A 54 -3.04 0.11 4.34
C ASP A 54 -1.64 -0.35 3.90
N VAL A 55 -1.49 -0.73 2.64
CA VAL A 55 -0.20 -1.19 2.10
C VAL A 55 0.23 -0.29 0.94
N TRP A 56 1.47 0.18 1.00
CA TRP A 56 2.13 0.85 -0.12
C TRP A 56 2.48 -0.16 -1.20
N ILE A 57 1.89 -0.03 -2.39
CA ILE A 57 2.16 -0.91 -3.53
C ILE A 57 3.05 -0.18 -4.50
N ASN A 58 4.26 -0.69 -4.69
CA ASN A 58 5.24 -0.06 -5.56
C ASN A 58 6.41 -0.99 -5.89
N ALA A 59 6.76 -1.05 -7.17
CA ALA A 59 7.80 -1.94 -7.70
C ALA A 59 9.24 -1.43 -7.50
N ASN A 60 9.45 -0.13 -7.33
CA ASN A 60 10.77 0.46 -7.10
C ASN A 60 10.70 1.72 -6.22
N GLN A 61 11.80 2.12 -5.59
CA GLN A 61 11.82 3.25 -4.66
C GLN A 61 12.16 4.61 -5.31
N ASP A 62 12.49 4.63 -6.60
CA ASP A 62 13.19 5.75 -7.25
C ASP A 62 12.28 6.61 -8.14
N THR A 63 11.21 6.05 -8.72
CA THR A 63 10.35 6.71 -9.71
C THR A 63 8.89 6.27 -9.63
N SER A 64 7.96 7.13 -10.08
CA SER A 64 6.54 6.79 -10.32
C SER A 64 6.27 6.40 -11.78
N VAL A 65 7.28 6.39 -12.63
CA VAL A 65 7.17 5.99 -14.04
C VAL A 65 7.56 4.52 -14.16
N PHE A 66 6.57 3.66 -14.39
CA PHE A 66 6.75 2.22 -14.45
C PHE A 66 6.66 1.70 -15.87
N ASN A 67 7.41 0.63 -16.15
CA ASN A 67 7.21 -0.17 -17.35
C ASN A 67 6.19 -1.31 -17.11
N ASP A 68 5.78 -1.99 -18.18
CA ASP A 68 4.78 -3.08 -18.12
C ASP A 68 5.12 -4.18 -17.12
N SER A 69 6.40 -4.52 -16.95
CA SER A 69 6.83 -5.55 -15.98
C SER A 69 6.69 -5.06 -14.54
N GLU A 70 6.97 -3.79 -14.29
CA GLU A 70 6.79 -3.18 -12.97
C GLU A 70 5.30 -3.04 -12.62
N ILE A 71 4.45 -2.69 -13.59
CA ILE A 71 2.99 -2.70 -13.39
C ILE A 71 2.49 -4.12 -13.08
N LYS A 72 3.01 -5.16 -13.74
CA LYS A 72 2.66 -6.56 -13.41
C LYS A 72 3.10 -6.97 -12.01
N ILE A 73 4.28 -6.55 -11.56
CA ILE A 73 4.73 -6.76 -10.18
C ILE A 73 3.72 -6.15 -9.21
N MET A 74 3.33 -4.90 -9.45
CA MET A 74 2.35 -4.20 -8.60
C MET A 74 0.96 -4.85 -8.64
N GLU A 75 0.53 -5.37 -9.80
CA GLU A 75 -0.71 -6.13 -9.95
C GLU A 75 -0.69 -7.43 -9.12
N ASP A 76 0.40 -8.21 -9.19
CA ASP A 76 0.56 -9.43 -8.40
C ASP A 76 0.62 -9.13 -6.88
N ASP A 77 1.23 -8.01 -6.49
CA ASP A 77 1.24 -7.55 -5.10
C ASP A 77 -0.16 -7.18 -4.59
N LEU A 78 -1.01 -6.61 -5.45
CA LEU A 78 -2.41 -6.30 -5.13
C LEU A 78 -3.23 -7.58 -4.90
N PHE A 79 -3.06 -8.59 -5.74
CA PHE A 79 -3.72 -9.89 -5.53
C PHE A 79 -3.30 -10.52 -4.20
N GLN A 80 -2.02 -10.44 -3.84
CA GLN A 80 -1.56 -10.90 -2.52
C GLN A 80 -2.18 -10.10 -1.37
N CYS A 81 -2.34 -8.78 -1.51
CA CYS A 81 -2.99 -7.95 -0.51
C CYS A 81 -4.46 -8.35 -0.31
N GLN A 82 -5.18 -8.63 -1.39
CA GLN A 82 -6.55 -9.15 -1.33
C GLN A 82 -6.62 -10.49 -0.59
N GLU A 83 -5.75 -11.44 -0.93
CA GLU A 83 -5.69 -12.76 -0.27
C GLU A 83 -5.43 -12.64 1.24
N LEU A 84 -4.65 -11.63 1.64
CA LEU A 84 -4.28 -11.40 3.04
C LEU A 84 -5.30 -10.55 3.79
N GLY A 85 -6.35 -10.06 3.13
CA GLY A 85 -7.41 -9.26 3.76
C GLY A 85 -6.96 -7.84 4.13
N VAL A 86 -6.04 -7.25 3.35
CA VAL A 86 -5.66 -5.83 3.48
C VAL A 86 -6.88 -4.95 3.26
N ASP A 87 -7.04 -3.90 4.07
CA ASP A 87 -8.22 -3.02 4.03
C ASP A 87 -8.11 -1.94 2.94
N GLY A 88 -6.89 -1.46 2.67
CA GLY A 88 -6.64 -0.46 1.64
C GLY A 88 -5.21 -0.46 1.10
N VAL A 89 -5.04 0.21 -0.02
CA VAL A 89 -3.78 0.24 -0.76
C VAL A 89 -3.47 1.65 -1.20
N LEU A 90 -2.19 1.97 -1.12
CA LEU A 90 -1.59 3.23 -1.54
C LEU A 90 -0.89 2.98 -2.89
N ILE A 91 -1.50 3.46 -3.98
CA ILE A 91 -1.03 3.22 -5.35
C ILE A 91 -0.91 4.53 -6.14
N GLY A 92 0.04 4.58 -7.06
CA GLY A 92 0.22 5.76 -7.90
C GLY A 92 1.26 5.58 -9.00
N ALA A 93 0.87 5.89 -10.23
CA ALA A 93 1.74 5.85 -11.40
C ALA A 93 1.64 7.17 -12.19
N THR A 94 2.78 7.66 -12.67
CA THR A 94 2.88 8.89 -13.45
C THR A 94 3.62 8.68 -14.76
N THR A 95 3.30 9.48 -15.77
CA THR A 95 4.08 9.56 -17.02
C THR A 95 5.37 10.35 -16.79
N LYS A 96 6.28 10.33 -17.78
CA LYS A 96 7.52 11.13 -17.76
C LYS A 96 7.27 12.65 -17.68
N ASP A 97 6.07 13.09 -18.02
CA ASP A 97 5.65 14.50 -17.94
C ASP A 97 4.96 14.85 -16.61
N HIS A 98 5.12 13.99 -15.59
CA HIS A 98 4.54 14.13 -14.25
C HIS A 98 3.00 14.23 -14.25
N GLN A 99 2.35 13.62 -15.24
CA GLN A 99 0.89 13.47 -15.27
C GLN A 99 0.50 12.08 -14.75
N ILE A 100 -0.73 11.90 -14.27
CA ILE A 100 -1.23 10.57 -13.89
C ILE A 100 -1.20 9.66 -15.12
N ASP A 101 -0.55 8.51 -14.99
CA ASP A 101 -0.61 7.45 -15.99
C ASP A 101 -1.95 6.72 -15.88
N LYS A 102 -2.91 7.12 -16.71
CA LYS A 102 -4.29 6.60 -16.64
C LYS A 102 -4.37 5.12 -17.00
N GLU A 103 -3.51 4.64 -17.89
CA GLU A 103 -3.53 3.24 -18.33
C GLU A 103 -3.02 2.35 -17.21
N ALA A 104 -1.87 2.67 -16.63
CA ALA A 104 -1.34 1.99 -15.46
C ALA A 104 -2.32 2.06 -14.28
N MET A 105 -2.88 3.24 -13.98
CA MET A 105 -3.82 3.40 -12.88
C MET A 105 -5.11 2.59 -13.08
N GLN A 106 -5.62 2.44 -14.30
CA GLN A 106 -6.80 1.61 -14.56
C GLN A 106 -6.55 0.13 -14.23
N ILE A 107 -5.38 -0.39 -14.58
CA ILE A 107 -4.97 -1.76 -14.24
C ILE A 107 -4.92 -1.93 -12.72
N LEU A 108 -4.19 -1.05 -12.04
CA LEU A 108 -4.00 -1.14 -10.59
C LEU A 108 -5.32 -0.98 -9.82
N ILE A 109 -6.20 -0.07 -10.24
CA ILE A 109 -7.54 0.09 -9.65
C ILE A 109 -8.37 -1.18 -9.84
N GLY A 110 -8.31 -1.79 -11.03
CA GLY A 110 -8.99 -3.06 -11.32
C GLY A 110 -8.51 -4.20 -10.41
N ALA A 111 -7.20 -4.31 -10.21
CA ALA A 111 -6.59 -5.30 -9.33
C ALA A 111 -6.81 -5.03 -7.83
N SER A 112 -7.18 -3.80 -7.46
CA SER A 112 -7.45 -3.39 -6.06
C SER A 112 -8.87 -3.71 -5.57
N ALA A 113 -9.63 -4.53 -6.30
CA ALA A 113 -11.05 -4.78 -6.01
C ALA A 113 -11.30 -5.20 -4.54
N GLY A 114 -12.24 -4.52 -3.88
CA GLY A 114 -12.59 -4.78 -2.48
C GLY A 114 -11.71 -4.09 -1.43
N MET A 115 -10.63 -3.41 -1.84
CA MET A 115 -9.79 -2.59 -0.98
C MET A 115 -10.09 -1.09 -1.19
N GLU A 116 -9.91 -0.28 -0.16
CA GLU A 116 -9.88 1.18 -0.31
C GLU A 116 -8.62 1.61 -1.08
N ILE A 117 -8.75 2.63 -1.93
CA ILE A 117 -7.66 3.09 -2.79
C ILE A 117 -7.28 4.51 -2.39
N PHE A 118 -6.00 4.69 -2.06
CA PHE A 118 -5.39 5.99 -1.79
C PHE A 118 -4.34 6.28 -2.86
N PHE A 119 -4.33 7.52 -3.35
CA PHE A 119 -3.36 7.94 -4.35
C PHE A 119 -2.04 8.33 -3.68
N THR A 120 -0.93 7.83 -4.23
CA THR A 120 0.41 8.26 -3.86
C THR A 120 1.13 8.92 -5.02
N SER A 121 1.94 9.94 -4.73
CA SER A 121 2.90 10.49 -5.69
C SER A 121 4.16 10.89 -4.95
N PHE A 122 5.30 10.83 -5.64
CA PHE A 122 6.58 11.35 -5.14
C PHE A 122 6.64 12.87 -5.18
#